data_AF-A0A1I2CIF0-F1
#
_entry.id   AF-A0A1I2CIF0-F1
#
_cell.length_a   1.000
_cell.length_b   1.000
_cell.length_c   1.000
_cell.angle_alpha   90.00
_cell.angle_beta   90.00
_cell.angle_gamma   90.00
#
_symmetry.space_group_name_H-M   'P 1'
#
loop_
_entity.id
_entity.type
_entity.pdbx_description
1 polymer ?
#
loop_
_entity_poly.entity_id
_entity_poly.type
_entity_poly.pdbx_seq_one_letter_code
_entity_poly.pdbx_strand_id
1 'polypeptide(L)'
;MKPFCSVKTKILLQTTSLITILALWLPACQNTASKKTSTPIFKGSYQDNIKGMVEIYTYDHYNRPLKKGFGFFIDRDLVVTNFNWLKGSYKAKIAPPGTKDFRDVRGYTIYDHNLNILILKVNRNNPKYLKLNTNNQPPDSIYTLLRPSRKLLVRKGKTGPFHNRDSISFWEAPGPMVAGKPAFRYDHQLLGIVQQRNINDSLKKVILPLKYIKTLMSRQSSQPKSIWELRTKTNKTYISYKKVKGFRIKTTMGDITIRLYNETPKFRDNFIKLVSDQFYDSLLVHRVLKDFLIQMGAADSKYAGKDDVVGWQGPGYNLPTHIVPSLYHKRGAVAASKLPPERNPRNRSDGSQFYIISGRRFTHDELDEIEQEKGFKFTPSQRETYTTIGGAPYLDGDYTVFGEVISGMDVVDKIAAVKTYGENRPVDDIRIKTIEIIKK
;
A
#
# COMPACT_ATOMS: atom_id res chain seq x y z
N MET A 1 -4.20 2.71 -74.14
CA MET A 1 -3.39 3.95 -74.31
C MET A 1 -2.14 3.84 -73.44
N LYS A 2 -0.97 3.66 -74.06
CA LYS A 2 0.37 4.06 -73.55
C LYS A 2 0.73 5.37 -74.29
N PRO A 3 1.59 6.29 -73.79
CA PRO A 3 3.04 6.09 -73.56
C PRO A 3 3.56 6.81 -72.29
N PHE A 4 4.76 6.57 -71.75
CA PHE A 4 6.06 6.99 -72.32
C PHE A 4 7.24 6.26 -71.66
N CYS A 5 8.20 5.89 -72.50
CA CYS A 5 9.56 5.45 -72.16
C CYS A 5 10.51 6.65 -72.06
N SER A 6 11.57 6.52 -71.25
CA SER A 6 12.81 7.29 -71.37
C SER A 6 13.98 6.32 -71.16
N VAL A 7 14.87 6.27 -72.14
CA VAL A 7 16.11 5.48 -72.19
C VAL A 7 17.27 6.46 -72.23
N LYS A 8 18.35 6.17 -71.49
CA LYS A 8 19.71 6.65 -71.81
C LYS A 8 20.72 5.51 -71.67
N THR A 9 21.64 5.49 -72.62
CA THR A 9 22.54 4.40 -73.03
C THR A 9 24.00 4.73 -72.68
N LYS A 10 24.84 3.71 -72.41
CA LYS A 10 26.32 3.64 -72.64
C LYS A 10 26.78 2.18 -72.36
N ILE A 11 26.90 1.28 -73.35
CA ILE A 11 28.05 0.91 -74.24
C ILE A 11 29.32 0.40 -73.51
N LEU A 12 29.65 -0.90 -73.66
CA LEU A 12 30.91 -1.53 -74.19
C LEU A 12 30.78 -3.08 -74.06
N LEU A 13 30.68 -3.88 -75.15
CA LEU A 13 31.72 -4.72 -75.83
C LEU A 13 32.45 -5.69 -74.85
N GLN A 14 32.61 -7.01 -75.05
CA GLN A 14 32.97 -7.78 -76.25
C GLN A 14 32.90 -9.33 -76.04
N THR A 15 32.42 -10.06 -77.07
CA THR A 15 32.93 -11.31 -77.72
C THR A 15 33.04 -12.72 -77.07
N THR A 16 32.41 -13.70 -77.78
CA THR A 16 32.79 -15.09 -78.19
C THR A 16 32.98 -16.20 -77.13
N SER A 17 32.07 -17.18 -76.98
CA SER A 17 31.82 -18.42 -77.76
C SER A 17 32.82 -19.59 -77.58
N LEU A 18 32.41 -20.67 -76.87
CA LEU A 18 32.70 -22.06 -77.27
C LEU A 18 31.76 -23.10 -76.61
N ILE A 19 31.35 -24.03 -77.46
CA ILE A 19 30.31 -25.08 -77.43
C ILE A 19 30.54 -26.19 -76.38
N THR A 20 29.48 -26.69 -75.72
CA THR A 20 29.23 -28.16 -75.58
C THR A 20 27.83 -28.53 -75.03
N ILE A 21 27.12 -29.32 -75.85
CA ILE A 21 26.17 -30.42 -75.58
C ILE A 21 24.78 -30.11 -75.00
N LEU A 22 23.81 -30.45 -75.86
CA LEU A 22 22.36 -30.52 -75.71
C LEU A 22 21.94 -31.67 -74.79
N ALA A 23 21.11 -31.39 -73.77
CA ALA A 23 20.15 -32.34 -73.24
C ALA A 23 18.83 -31.61 -72.99
N LEU A 24 17.81 -31.98 -73.76
CA LEU A 24 16.46 -31.45 -73.71
C LEU A 24 15.79 -31.75 -72.37
N TRP A 25 15.46 -30.71 -71.60
CA TRP A 25 14.41 -30.74 -70.58
C TRP A 25 13.46 -29.56 -70.81
N LEU A 26 12.20 -29.88 -71.08
CA LEU A 26 11.09 -28.92 -71.14
C LEU A 26 10.92 -28.21 -69.79
N PRO A 27 10.94 -26.86 -69.71
CA PRO A 27 10.49 -26.18 -68.51
C PRO A 27 8.97 -26.00 -68.57
N ALA A 28 8.26 -26.79 -67.76
CA ALA A 28 6.89 -26.48 -67.40
C ALA A 28 6.85 -25.11 -66.70
N CYS A 29 5.97 -24.23 -67.16
CA CYS A 29 5.64 -22.96 -66.51
C CYS A 29 5.37 -23.17 -65.02
N GLN A 30 6.25 -22.69 -64.16
CA GLN A 30 5.92 -22.48 -62.75
C GLN A 30 5.54 -21.01 -62.57
N ASN A 31 4.23 -20.79 -62.37
CA ASN A 31 3.70 -19.59 -61.74
C ASN A 31 4.48 -19.35 -60.44
N THR A 32 5.28 -18.28 -60.39
CA THR A 32 5.89 -17.77 -59.17
C THR A 32 4.82 -17.10 -58.32
N ALA A 33 3.99 -17.91 -57.67
CA ALA A 33 3.25 -17.48 -56.50
C ALA A 33 4.27 -17.14 -55.42
N SER A 34 4.42 -15.84 -55.16
CA SER A 34 5.11 -15.27 -54.00
C SER A 34 4.68 -16.02 -52.73
N LYS A 35 5.53 -16.95 -52.27
CA LYS A 35 5.41 -17.57 -50.96
C LYS A 35 5.70 -16.48 -49.93
N LYS A 36 4.64 -15.81 -49.46
CA LYS A 36 4.66 -15.09 -48.18
C LYS A 36 5.17 -16.07 -47.14
N THR A 37 6.43 -15.92 -46.73
CA THR A 37 7.00 -16.58 -45.56
C THR A 37 6.24 -16.08 -44.34
N SER A 38 5.14 -16.77 -44.01
CA SER A 38 4.44 -16.59 -42.75
C SER A 38 5.40 -16.99 -41.64
N THR A 39 5.95 -16.00 -40.94
CA THR A 39 6.67 -16.19 -39.69
C THR A 39 5.80 -17.08 -38.78
N PRO A 40 6.32 -18.17 -38.18
CA PRO A 40 5.50 -19.08 -37.40
C PRO A 40 4.86 -18.32 -36.24
N ILE A 41 3.55 -18.12 -36.32
CA ILE A 41 2.78 -17.48 -35.26
C ILE A 41 2.78 -18.46 -34.09
N PHE A 42 3.57 -18.17 -33.06
CA PHE A 42 3.56 -18.90 -31.81
C PHE A 42 2.13 -18.84 -31.23
N LYS A 43 1.33 -19.89 -31.43
CA LYS A 43 0.04 -20.05 -30.75
C LYS A 43 0.32 -20.42 -29.30
N GLY A 44 0.42 -19.43 -28.42
CA GLY A 44 0.25 -19.65 -26.99
C GLY A 44 -1.18 -20.10 -26.67
N SER A 45 -1.49 -20.39 -25.41
CA SER A 45 -2.85 -20.65 -24.93
C SER A 45 -3.17 -19.75 -23.73
N TYR A 46 -4.45 -19.38 -23.54
CA TYR A 46 -4.84 -18.66 -22.32
C TYR A 46 -4.59 -19.47 -21.03
N GLN A 47 -4.59 -20.81 -21.13
CA GLN A 47 -4.23 -21.70 -20.02
C GLN A 47 -2.77 -21.56 -19.61
N ASP A 48 -1.87 -21.29 -20.56
CA ASP A 48 -0.48 -21.01 -20.24
C ASP A 48 -0.28 -19.58 -19.78
N ASN A 49 -0.96 -18.61 -20.42
CA ASN A 49 -0.82 -17.20 -20.07
C ASN A 49 -1.23 -16.90 -18.62
N ILE A 50 -2.27 -17.58 -18.10
CA ILE A 50 -2.69 -17.32 -16.71
C ILE A 50 -1.63 -17.76 -15.67
N LYS A 51 -0.71 -18.68 -16.03
CA LYS A 51 0.40 -19.10 -15.17
C LYS A 51 1.47 -18.00 -15.02
N GLY A 52 1.48 -17.03 -15.94
CA GLY A 52 2.33 -15.84 -15.87
C GLY A 52 1.73 -14.71 -15.03
N MET A 53 0.47 -14.81 -14.60
CA MET A 53 -0.18 -13.76 -13.78
C MET A 53 0.08 -13.95 -12.30
N VAL A 54 0.01 -12.85 -11.53
CA VAL A 54 0.11 -12.85 -10.07
C VAL A 54 -0.84 -11.85 -9.42
N GLU A 55 -1.22 -12.16 -8.19
CA GLU A 55 -1.75 -11.22 -7.22
C GLU A 55 -0.61 -10.66 -6.38
N ILE A 56 -0.67 -9.37 -6.08
CA ILE A 56 0.32 -8.65 -5.28
C ILE A 56 -0.31 -8.25 -3.96
N TYR A 57 0.39 -8.52 -2.86
CA TYR A 57 -0.03 -8.24 -1.51
C TYR A 57 0.99 -7.29 -0.90
N THR A 58 0.55 -6.12 -0.47
CA THR A 58 1.44 -5.09 0.06
C THR A 58 1.29 -4.94 1.56
N TYR A 59 2.39 -4.60 2.23
CA TYR A 59 2.44 -4.49 3.68
C TYR A 59 3.20 -3.24 4.08
N ASP A 60 2.88 -2.69 5.24
CA ASP A 60 3.71 -1.65 5.86
C ASP A 60 4.90 -2.25 6.62
N HIS A 61 5.64 -1.38 7.31
CA HIS A 61 6.83 -1.76 8.09
C HIS A 61 6.51 -2.77 9.20
N TYR A 62 5.26 -2.84 9.63
CA TYR A 62 4.78 -3.68 10.73
C TYR A 62 4.08 -4.94 10.24
N ASN A 63 4.30 -5.33 8.98
CA ASN A 63 3.67 -6.51 8.34
C ASN A 63 2.15 -6.44 8.23
N ARG A 64 1.53 -5.27 8.38
CA ARG A 64 0.08 -5.13 8.24
C ARG A 64 -0.29 -5.06 6.77
N PRO A 65 -1.31 -5.81 6.32
CA PRO A 65 -1.74 -5.76 4.93
C PRO A 65 -2.29 -4.37 4.59
N LEU A 66 -1.86 -3.82 3.46
CA LEU A 66 -2.29 -2.50 2.97
C LEU A 66 -3.25 -2.63 1.80
N LYS A 67 -2.75 -3.13 0.66
CA LYS A 67 -3.49 -3.20 -0.60
C LYS A 67 -3.20 -4.51 -1.32
N LYS A 68 -4.21 -4.99 -2.04
CA LYS A 68 -4.08 -6.08 -2.99
C LYS A 68 -4.13 -5.53 -4.42
N GLY A 69 -3.21 -5.99 -5.27
CA GLY A 69 -3.11 -5.62 -6.68
C GLY A 69 -2.89 -6.83 -7.57
N PHE A 70 -2.62 -6.56 -8.85
CA PHE A 70 -2.32 -7.59 -9.84
C PHE A 70 -1.07 -7.22 -10.64
N GLY A 71 -0.41 -8.24 -11.16
CA GLY A 71 0.73 -8.10 -12.07
C GLY A 71 0.91 -9.35 -12.91
N PHE A 72 1.98 -9.39 -13.69
CA PHE A 72 2.37 -10.56 -14.45
C PHE A 72 3.88 -10.60 -14.69
N PHE A 73 4.40 -11.82 -14.82
CA PHE A 73 5.79 -12.07 -15.16
C PHE A 73 6.07 -11.68 -16.61
N ILE A 74 7.13 -10.92 -16.81
CA ILE A 74 7.68 -10.52 -18.13
C ILE A 74 9.06 -11.14 -18.40
N ASP A 75 9.66 -11.71 -17.35
CA ASP A 75 10.84 -12.56 -17.36
C ASP A 75 10.69 -13.57 -16.21
N ARG A 76 11.63 -14.49 -16.06
CA ARG A 76 11.68 -15.53 -15.03
C ARG A 76 11.43 -15.00 -13.63
N ASP A 77 11.98 -13.86 -13.26
CA ASP A 77 11.85 -13.29 -11.90
C ASP A 77 11.50 -11.80 -11.90
N LEU A 78 10.99 -11.30 -13.04
CA LEU A 78 10.54 -9.92 -13.20
C LEU A 78 9.03 -9.87 -13.37
N VAL A 79 8.37 -9.12 -12.49
CA VAL A 79 6.91 -8.90 -12.52
C VAL A 79 6.61 -7.45 -12.80
N VAL A 80 5.81 -7.18 -13.82
CA VAL A 80 5.27 -5.83 -14.07
C VAL A 80 3.94 -5.64 -13.37
N THR A 81 3.73 -4.44 -12.84
CA THR A 81 2.47 -4.02 -12.21
C THR A 81 2.28 -2.51 -12.30
N ASN A 82 1.16 -2.01 -11.78
CA ASN A 82 0.95 -0.58 -11.63
C ASN A 82 1.68 -0.05 -10.38
N PHE A 83 2.40 1.05 -10.55
CA PHE A 83 3.18 1.68 -9.47
C PHE A 83 2.32 1.99 -8.22
N ASN A 84 1.11 2.51 -8.42
CA ASN A 84 0.21 2.89 -7.32
C ASN A 84 -0.23 1.73 -6.40
N TRP A 85 -0.07 0.47 -6.82
CA TRP A 85 -0.33 -0.66 -5.94
C TRP A 85 0.70 -0.77 -4.81
N LEU A 86 1.96 -0.39 -5.08
CA LEU A 86 3.07 -0.52 -4.14
C LEU A 86 3.48 0.81 -3.50
N LYS A 87 3.01 1.94 -4.04
CA LYS A 87 3.20 3.26 -3.41
C LYS A 87 2.67 3.23 -1.97
N GLY A 88 3.53 3.60 -1.01
CA GLY A 88 3.18 3.60 0.42
C GLY A 88 3.52 2.30 1.17
N SER A 89 3.86 1.23 0.46
CA SER A 89 4.22 -0.05 1.08
C SER A 89 5.69 -0.15 1.48
N TYR A 90 5.98 -0.90 2.53
CA TYR A 90 7.34 -1.22 2.97
C TYR A 90 7.86 -2.47 2.28
N LYS A 91 6.99 -3.47 2.13
CA LYS A 91 7.29 -4.75 1.47
C LYS A 91 6.09 -5.28 0.71
N ALA A 92 6.32 -6.25 -0.16
CA ALA A 92 5.27 -6.94 -0.88
C ALA A 92 5.56 -8.43 -1.02
N LYS A 93 4.48 -9.19 -1.19
CA LYS A 93 4.50 -10.60 -1.59
C LYS A 93 3.67 -10.78 -2.86
N ILE A 94 3.99 -11.81 -3.63
CA ILE A 94 3.17 -12.24 -4.77
C ILE A 94 2.63 -13.64 -4.54
N ALA A 95 1.48 -13.95 -5.13
CA ALA A 95 0.97 -15.31 -5.22
C ALA A 95 0.30 -15.53 -6.58
N PRO A 96 0.28 -16.77 -7.11
CA PRO A 96 -0.60 -17.10 -8.23
C PRO A 96 -2.06 -16.70 -7.94
N PRO A 97 -2.83 -16.23 -8.93
CA PRO A 97 -4.20 -15.76 -8.70
C PRO A 97 -5.08 -16.83 -8.05
N GLY A 98 -5.74 -16.47 -6.94
CA GLY A 98 -6.64 -17.37 -6.21
C GLY A 98 -5.93 -18.39 -5.31
N THR A 99 -4.63 -18.21 -5.02
CA THR A 99 -3.88 -19.08 -4.10
C THR A 99 -3.27 -18.28 -2.94
N LYS A 100 -2.77 -18.99 -1.92
CA LYS A 100 -2.00 -18.43 -0.80
C LYS A 100 -0.51 -18.84 -0.88
N ASP A 101 -0.03 -19.24 -2.06
CA ASP A 101 1.36 -19.64 -2.32
C ASP A 101 2.25 -18.39 -2.43
N PHE A 102 2.50 -17.74 -1.29
CA PHE A 102 3.19 -16.45 -1.24
C PHE A 102 4.70 -16.58 -1.51
N ARG A 103 5.25 -15.62 -2.26
CA ARG A 103 6.69 -15.41 -2.42
C ARG A 103 7.03 -13.94 -2.20
N ASP A 104 8.17 -13.70 -1.57
CA ASP A 104 8.60 -12.34 -1.29
C ASP A 104 9.04 -11.61 -2.56
N VAL A 105 8.72 -10.32 -2.61
CA VAL A 105 9.26 -9.41 -3.60
C VAL A 105 10.56 -8.84 -3.03
N ARG A 106 11.68 -9.05 -3.73
CA ARG A 106 13.01 -8.55 -3.32
C ARG A 106 13.09 -7.03 -3.35
N GLY A 107 12.38 -6.42 -4.29
CA GLY A 107 12.49 -5.00 -4.57
C GLY A 107 11.93 -4.65 -5.95
N TYR A 108 12.27 -3.47 -6.43
CA TYR A 108 11.95 -3.01 -7.79
C TYR A 108 13.23 -2.75 -8.59
N THR A 109 13.19 -2.97 -9.90
CA THR A 109 14.32 -2.70 -10.80
C THR A 109 14.18 -1.37 -11.53
N ILE A 110 12.94 -0.94 -11.80
CA ILE A 110 12.60 0.36 -12.40
C ILE A 110 11.12 0.69 -12.18
N TYR A 111 10.79 1.98 -12.19
CA TYR A 111 9.42 2.47 -12.26
C TYR A 111 9.32 3.74 -13.11
N ASP A 112 8.10 4.06 -13.52
CA ASP A 112 7.75 5.34 -14.12
C ASP A 112 6.41 5.82 -13.55
N HIS A 113 6.41 7.01 -12.94
CA HIS A 113 5.23 7.59 -12.30
C HIS A 113 4.15 8.00 -13.30
N ASN A 114 4.53 8.60 -14.44
CA ASN A 114 3.59 9.11 -15.44
C ASN A 114 2.92 7.96 -16.20
N LEU A 115 3.68 6.92 -16.47
CA LEU A 115 3.17 5.67 -17.02
C LEU A 115 2.46 4.82 -15.97
N ASN A 116 2.64 5.10 -14.68
CA ASN A 116 2.16 4.26 -13.56
C ASN A 116 2.60 2.80 -13.72
N ILE A 117 3.84 2.56 -14.16
CA ILE A 117 4.42 1.21 -14.31
C ILE A 117 5.51 1.01 -13.25
N LEU A 118 5.58 -0.20 -12.71
CA LEU A 118 6.63 -0.66 -11.81
C LEU A 118 7.04 -2.08 -12.19
N ILE A 119 8.35 -2.34 -12.26
CA ILE A 119 8.91 -3.67 -12.49
C ILE A 119 9.56 -4.15 -11.19
N LEU A 120 9.11 -5.29 -10.70
CA LEU A 120 9.50 -5.92 -9.46
C LEU A 120 10.43 -7.10 -9.71
N LYS A 121 11.41 -7.26 -8.83
CA LYS A 121 12.25 -8.46 -8.72
C LYS A 121 11.69 -9.36 -7.63
N VAL A 122 11.47 -10.64 -7.92
CA VAL A 122 10.81 -11.57 -6.97
C VAL A 122 11.68 -12.79 -6.63
N ASN A 123 11.50 -13.36 -5.44
CA ASN A 123 12.15 -14.60 -5.01
C ASN A 123 11.46 -15.84 -5.62
N ARG A 124 11.26 -15.84 -6.94
CA ARG A 124 10.65 -16.94 -7.69
C ARG A 124 11.09 -16.90 -9.13
N ASN A 125 11.57 -18.04 -9.63
CA ASN A 125 11.74 -18.26 -11.04
C ASN A 125 10.43 -18.85 -11.61
N ASN A 126 9.80 -18.18 -12.57
CA ASN A 126 8.61 -18.61 -13.27
C ASN A 126 8.91 -18.74 -14.77
N PRO A 127 9.11 -19.96 -15.31
CA PRO A 127 9.38 -20.15 -16.74
C PRO A 127 8.17 -19.86 -17.63
N LYS A 128 6.98 -19.63 -17.06
CA LYS A 128 5.73 -19.32 -17.77
C LYS A 128 5.45 -17.81 -17.82
N TYR A 129 6.50 -17.00 -17.95
CA TYR A 129 6.38 -15.55 -18.13
C TYR A 129 5.78 -15.19 -19.50
N LEU A 130 5.16 -14.01 -19.59
CA LEU A 130 4.50 -13.54 -20.80
C LEU A 130 5.52 -12.87 -21.72
N LYS A 131 5.59 -13.35 -22.96
CA LYS A 131 6.51 -12.81 -23.97
C LYS A 131 6.08 -11.41 -24.41
N LEU A 132 7.03 -10.49 -24.44
CA LEU A 132 6.82 -9.13 -24.91
C LEU A 132 6.95 -9.05 -26.44
N ASN A 133 6.01 -9.63 -27.19
CA ASN A 133 6.00 -9.52 -28.65
C ASN A 133 5.32 -8.20 -29.05
N THR A 134 6.00 -7.36 -29.83
CA THR A 134 5.43 -6.09 -30.29
C THR A 134 4.67 -6.30 -31.59
N ASN A 135 3.35 -6.23 -31.51
CA ASN A 135 2.48 -6.01 -32.64
C ASN A 135 1.73 -4.69 -32.40
N ASN A 136 2.04 -3.67 -33.19
CA ASN A 136 1.47 -2.32 -33.03
C ASN A 136 0.09 -2.17 -33.68
N GLN A 137 -0.41 -3.20 -34.36
CA GLN A 137 -1.74 -3.15 -34.97
C GLN A 137 -2.82 -3.14 -33.88
N PRO A 138 -3.82 -2.24 -33.96
CA PRO A 138 -4.93 -2.24 -33.02
C PRO A 138 -5.66 -3.60 -33.07
N PRO A 139 -5.99 -4.21 -31.94
CA PRO A 139 -6.80 -5.42 -31.94
C PRO A 139 -8.28 -5.08 -32.11
N ASP A 140 -9.05 -5.91 -32.82
CA ASP A 140 -10.51 -5.76 -32.90
C ASP A 140 -11.19 -6.07 -31.56
N SER A 141 -10.59 -6.97 -30.77
CA SER A 141 -11.09 -7.39 -29.47
C SER A 141 -9.96 -7.64 -28.49
N ILE A 142 -10.21 -7.32 -27.22
CA ILE A 142 -9.28 -7.50 -26.13
C ILE A 142 -9.83 -8.55 -25.15
N TYR A 143 -8.91 -9.37 -24.65
CA TYR A 143 -9.19 -10.46 -23.74
C TYR A 143 -8.50 -10.23 -22.39
N THR A 144 -9.15 -10.62 -21.30
CA THR A 144 -8.54 -10.68 -19.96
C THR A 144 -8.87 -12.00 -19.28
N LEU A 145 -7.99 -12.42 -18.38
CA LEU A 145 -8.06 -13.73 -17.74
C LEU A 145 -8.40 -13.59 -16.26
N LEU A 146 -9.28 -14.47 -15.79
CA LEU A 146 -9.75 -14.56 -14.42
C LEU A 146 -9.62 -16.00 -13.94
N ARG A 147 -9.38 -16.18 -12.64
CA ARG A 147 -9.33 -17.50 -12.00
C ARG A 147 -10.12 -17.59 -10.68
N PRO A 148 -11.43 -17.32 -10.68
CA PRO A 148 -12.23 -17.57 -9.48
C PRO A 148 -12.25 -19.07 -9.18
N SER A 149 -11.99 -19.47 -7.94
CA SER A 149 -12.11 -20.85 -7.47
C SER A 149 -11.40 -21.89 -8.38
N ARG A 150 -10.18 -21.56 -8.82
CA ARG A 150 -9.29 -22.38 -9.69
C ARG A 150 -9.74 -22.58 -11.14
N LYS A 151 -10.95 -22.19 -11.55
CA LYS A 151 -11.45 -22.27 -12.93
C LYS A 151 -10.99 -21.09 -13.78
N LEU A 152 -10.45 -21.34 -14.97
CA LEU A 152 -10.08 -20.29 -15.92
C LEU A 152 -11.35 -19.70 -16.56
N LEU A 153 -11.47 -18.38 -16.50
CA LEU A 153 -12.47 -17.62 -17.24
C LEU A 153 -11.78 -16.61 -18.14
N VAL A 154 -12.20 -16.58 -19.40
CA VAL A 154 -11.75 -15.62 -20.41
C VAL A 154 -12.87 -14.63 -20.64
N ARG A 155 -12.60 -13.34 -20.45
CA ARG A 155 -13.54 -12.26 -20.79
C ARG A 155 -13.04 -11.54 -22.03
N LYS A 156 -13.94 -11.28 -22.99
CA LYS A 156 -13.69 -10.53 -24.21
C LYS A 156 -14.48 -9.23 -24.23
N GLY A 157 -13.97 -8.22 -24.91
CA GLY A 157 -14.72 -7.02 -25.26
C GLY A 157 -14.12 -6.32 -26.48
N LYS A 158 -14.96 -5.51 -27.14
CA LYS A 158 -14.55 -4.71 -28.29
C LYS A 158 -13.55 -3.64 -27.85
N THR A 159 -12.49 -3.44 -28.64
CA THR A 159 -11.50 -2.40 -28.36
C THR A 159 -12.12 -1.02 -28.51
N GLY A 160 -11.90 -0.17 -27.51
CA GLY A 160 -12.33 1.22 -27.55
C GLY A 160 -11.40 2.08 -28.43
N PRO A 161 -11.69 3.39 -28.51
CA PRO A 161 -10.87 4.33 -29.26
C PRO A 161 -9.40 4.32 -28.83
N PHE A 162 -8.52 4.62 -29.79
CA PHE A 162 -7.11 4.86 -29.53
C PHE A 162 -6.89 6.33 -29.21
N HIS A 163 -6.13 6.59 -28.16
CA HIS A 163 -5.79 7.94 -27.73
C HIS A 163 -4.29 8.14 -27.76
N ASN A 164 -3.89 9.37 -28.05
CA ASN A 164 -2.55 9.88 -27.81
C ASN A 164 -2.69 11.18 -27.03
N ARG A 165 -2.39 11.16 -25.74
CA ARG A 165 -2.45 12.33 -24.84
C ARG A 165 -1.19 12.39 -24.01
N ASP A 166 -0.63 13.58 -23.82
CA ASP A 166 0.58 13.82 -23.02
C ASP A 166 1.75 12.89 -23.42
N SER A 167 1.91 12.65 -24.73
CA SER A 167 2.91 11.71 -25.30
C SER A 167 2.73 10.24 -24.90
N ILE A 168 1.59 9.88 -24.29
CA ILE A 168 1.23 8.52 -23.93
C ILE A 168 0.10 8.05 -24.85
N SER A 169 0.36 6.97 -25.58
CA SER A 169 -0.62 6.32 -26.44
C SER A 169 -1.21 5.08 -25.78
N PHE A 170 -2.54 4.94 -25.80
CA PHE A 170 -3.25 3.83 -25.18
C PHE A 170 -4.59 3.57 -25.87
N TRP A 171 -5.12 2.36 -25.71
CA TRP A 171 -6.48 2.01 -26.12
C TRP A 171 -7.42 2.08 -24.92
N GLU A 172 -8.64 2.59 -25.12
CA GLU A 172 -9.69 2.38 -24.14
C GLU A 172 -10.02 0.90 -24.02
N ALA A 173 -10.12 0.42 -22.78
CA ALA A 173 -10.41 -0.96 -22.47
C ALA A 173 -11.92 -1.15 -22.25
N PRO A 174 -12.51 -2.25 -22.73
CA PRO A 174 -13.91 -2.55 -22.41
C PRO A 174 -14.09 -2.77 -20.89
N GLY A 175 -15.23 -2.39 -20.34
CA GLY A 175 -15.65 -2.88 -19.02
C GLY A 175 -15.91 -4.39 -19.13
N PRO A 176 -15.51 -5.27 -18.19
CA PRO A 176 -15.03 -5.07 -16.81
C PRO A 176 -13.54 -5.47 -16.61
N MET A 177 -12.59 -4.71 -17.18
CA MET A 177 -11.17 -4.99 -16.99
C MET A 177 -10.60 -4.46 -15.66
N VAL A 178 -9.65 -5.20 -15.08
CA VAL A 178 -9.05 -4.90 -13.77
C VAL A 178 -7.63 -4.38 -13.93
N ALA A 179 -7.32 -3.26 -13.28
CA ALA A 179 -6.02 -2.61 -13.37
C ALA A 179 -4.88 -3.49 -12.82
N GLY A 180 -3.73 -3.48 -13.47
CA GLY A 180 -2.56 -4.31 -13.17
C GLY A 180 -2.56 -5.68 -13.86
N LYS A 181 -3.69 -6.12 -14.44
CA LYS A 181 -3.75 -7.36 -15.21
C LYS A 181 -3.21 -7.18 -16.63
N PRO A 182 -2.68 -8.25 -17.25
CA PRO A 182 -2.39 -8.25 -18.66
C PRO A 182 -3.68 -8.22 -19.50
N ALA A 183 -3.59 -7.56 -20.65
CA ALA A 183 -4.58 -7.61 -21.72
C ALA A 183 -4.01 -8.44 -22.88
N PHE A 184 -4.86 -9.23 -23.54
CA PHE A 184 -4.45 -10.13 -24.61
C PHE A 184 -5.23 -9.89 -25.89
N ARG A 185 -4.63 -10.31 -27.00
CA ARG A 185 -5.27 -10.45 -28.31
C ARG A 185 -5.95 -11.82 -28.44
N TYR A 186 -6.74 -12.01 -29.51
CA TYR A 186 -7.39 -13.29 -29.84
C TYR A 186 -6.38 -14.41 -30.12
N ASP A 187 -5.22 -14.07 -30.69
CA ASP A 187 -4.11 -15.02 -30.94
C ASP A 187 -3.30 -15.36 -29.68
N HIS A 188 -3.82 -15.02 -28.49
CA HIS A 188 -3.22 -15.23 -27.18
C HIS A 188 -1.95 -14.42 -26.91
N GLN A 189 -1.56 -13.49 -27.80
CA GLN A 189 -0.43 -12.62 -27.55
C GLN A 189 -0.77 -11.54 -26.52
N LEU A 190 0.23 -11.20 -25.70
CA LEU A 190 0.13 -10.10 -24.76
C LEU A 190 0.04 -8.77 -25.53
N LEU A 191 -0.92 -7.93 -25.17
CA LEU A 191 -1.16 -6.62 -25.78
C LEU A 191 -0.60 -5.47 -24.94
N GLY A 192 -0.67 -5.61 -23.62
CA GLY A 192 -0.32 -4.53 -22.70
C GLY A 192 -0.78 -4.79 -21.27
N ILE A 193 -0.69 -3.75 -20.45
CA ILE A 193 -1.16 -3.75 -19.06
C ILE A 193 -2.41 -2.88 -18.93
N VAL A 194 -3.41 -3.38 -18.21
CA VAL A 194 -4.63 -2.62 -17.92
C VAL A 194 -4.34 -1.57 -16.85
N GLN A 195 -4.74 -0.32 -17.11
CA GLN A 195 -4.63 0.81 -16.20
C GLN A 195 -5.96 1.53 -16.03
N GLN A 196 -5.96 2.55 -15.20
CA GLN A 196 -7.08 3.44 -14.97
C GLN A 196 -6.59 4.87 -15.14
N ARG A 197 -7.25 5.65 -16.00
CA ARG A 197 -6.87 7.02 -16.36
C ARG A 197 -8.11 7.90 -16.47
N ASN A 198 -7.97 9.19 -16.16
CA ASN A 198 -9.02 10.18 -16.42
C ASN A 198 -9.02 10.52 -17.90
N ILE A 199 -10.18 10.38 -18.54
CA ILE A 199 -10.45 10.77 -19.91
C ILE A 199 -11.74 11.57 -19.89
N ASN A 200 -11.67 12.85 -20.25
CA ASN A 200 -12.81 13.79 -20.24
C ASN A 200 -13.58 13.73 -18.90
N ASP A 201 -12.85 13.94 -17.79
CA ASP A 201 -13.37 13.94 -16.41
C ASP A 201 -14.03 12.63 -15.93
N SER A 202 -13.91 11.56 -16.73
CA SER A 202 -14.37 10.23 -16.39
C SER A 202 -13.19 9.28 -16.21
N LEU A 203 -13.20 8.54 -15.11
CA LEU A 203 -12.18 7.56 -14.80
C LEU A 203 -12.42 6.28 -15.62
N LYS A 204 -11.66 6.10 -16.71
CA LYS A 204 -11.79 4.97 -17.66
C LYS A 204 -10.69 3.94 -17.48
N LYS A 205 -10.96 2.69 -17.89
CA LYS A 205 -9.93 1.65 -18.01
C LYS A 205 -9.27 1.77 -19.37
N VAL A 206 -7.95 1.62 -19.39
CA VAL A 206 -7.16 1.72 -20.63
C VAL A 206 -6.13 0.60 -20.68
N ILE A 207 -5.61 0.32 -21.86
CA ILE A 207 -4.50 -0.62 -22.05
C ILE A 207 -3.29 0.17 -22.50
N LEU A 208 -2.27 0.12 -21.67
CA LEU A 208 -0.98 0.70 -21.98
C LEU A 208 -0.15 -0.33 -22.79
N PRO A 209 0.24 0.00 -24.04
CA PRO A 209 0.93 -0.94 -24.93
C PRO A 209 2.28 -1.43 -24.41
N LEU A 210 2.72 -2.60 -24.88
CA LEU A 210 3.99 -3.21 -24.48
C LEU A 210 5.25 -2.40 -24.78
N LYS A 211 5.19 -1.45 -25.73
CA LYS A 211 6.33 -0.57 -26.05
C LYS A 211 6.88 0.12 -24.80
N TYR A 212 6.02 0.56 -23.89
CA TYR A 212 6.41 1.24 -22.65
C TYR A 212 7.13 0.30 -21.67
N ILE A 213 6.65 -0.93 -21.51
CA ILE A 213 7.29 -1.93 -20.66
C ILE A 213 8.68 -2.30 -21.22
N LYS A 214 8.79 -2.49 -22.54
CA LYS A 214 10.09 -2.76 -23.19
C LYS A 214 11.09 -1.62 -22.99
N THR A 215 10.67 -0.37 -23.18
CA THR A 215 11.53 0.79 -22.96
C THR A 215 11.99 0.91 -21.51
N LEU A 216 11.16 0.54 -20.54
CA LEU A 216 11.57 0.51 -19.13
C LEU A 216 12.55 -0.63 -18.85
N MET A 217 12.32 -1.82 -19.42
CA MET A 217 13.24 -2.94 -19.25
C MET A 217 14.67 -2.66 -19.73
N SER A 218 14.85 -1.89 -20.81
CA SER A 218 16.20 -1.54 -21.29
C SER A 218 16.95 -0.56 -20.38
N ARG A 219 16.27 0.07 -19.41
CA ARG A 219 16.83 1.06 -18.48
C ARG A 219 16.87 0.55 -17.04
N GLN A 220 16.55 -0.72 -16.80
CA GLN A 220 16.40 -1.26 -15.46
C GLN A 220 17.72 -1.35 -14.71
N SER A 221 17.68 -1.20 -13.38
CA SER A 221 18.84 -1.46 -12.54
C SER A 221 19.12 -2.96 -12.42
N SER A 222 20.39 -3.35 -12.38
CA SER A 222 20.83 -4.74 -12.17
C SER A 222 20.54 -5.21 -10.74
N GLN A 223 20.60 -4.32 -9.76
CA GLN A 223 20.30 -4.61 -8.36
C GLN A 223 18.92 -4.06 -7.98
N PRO A 224 18.04 -4.89 -7.40
CA PRO A 224 16.72 -4.43 -7.00
C PRO A 224 16.83 -3.46 -5.82
N LYS A 225 16.15 -2.32 -5.93
CA LYS A 225 15.99 -1.32 -4.87
C LYS A 225 14.82 -1.68 -3.96
N SER A 226 14.86 -1.23 -2.71
CA SER A 226 13.83 -1.59 -1.73
C SER A 226 12.47 -0.99 -2.08
N ILE A 227 11.38 -1.77 -1.95
CA ILE A 227 10.00 -1.29 -2.12
C ILE A 227 9.73 -0.07 -1.24
N TRP A 228 10.35 -0.02 -0.06
CA TRP A 228 10.28 1.12 0.84
C TRP A 228 10.59 2.46 0.16
N GLU A 229 11.52 2.51 -0.80
CA GLU A 229 11.85 3.76 -1.51
C GLU A 229 10.69 4.29 -2.37
N LEU A 230 9.73 3.42 -2.73
CA LEU A 230 8.52 3.76 -3.48
C LEU A 230 7.47 4.45 -2.60
N ARG A 231 7.67 4.54 -1.28
CA ARG A 231 6.83 5.33 -0.36
C ARG A 231 6.88 6.83 -0.62
N THR A 232 7.55 7.24 -1.70
CA THR A 232 8.46 8.38 -1.79
C THR A 232 9.60 8.20 -0.79
N LYS A 233 10.85 8.48 -1.23
CA LYS A 233 11.86 8.99 -0.29
C LYS A 233 11.23 10.22 0.34
N THR A 234 10.51 10.03 1.43
CA THR A 234 10.14 11.18 2.22
C THR A 234 11.45 11.62 2.84
N ASN A 235 12.03 12.68 2.30
CA ASN A 235 12.54 13.75 3.15
C ASN A 235 11.35 14.30 3.99
N LYS A 236 10.61 13.44 4.71
CA LYS A 236 9.54 13.84 5.62
C LYS A 236 10.30 14.44 6.78
N THR A 237 10.55 15.73 6.64
CA THR A 237 10.67 16.59 7.79
C THR A 237 9.33 16.50 8.50
N TYR A 238 9.30 15.70 9.57
CA TYR A 238 8.19 15.78 10.51
C TYR A 238 8.12 17.22 10.99
N ILE A 239 6.91 17.73 11.14
CA ILE A 239 6.73 19.07 11.68
C ILE A 239 7.49 19.16 13.01
N SER A 240 8.37 20.16 13.13
CA SER A 240 9.05 20.40 14.38
C SER A 240 8.01 20.61 15.47
N TYR A 241 8.16 19.95 16.63
CA TYR A 241 7.27 20.14 17.77
C TYR A 241 7.10 21.63 18.14
N LYS A 242 8.12 22.46 17.86
CA LYS A 242 8.06 23.92 18.07
C LYS A 242 6.94 24.60 17.29
N LYS A 243 6.51 24.03 16.16
CA LYS A 243 5.42 24.51 15.30
C LYS A 243 4.08 23.81 15.56
N VAL A 244 4.02 22.89 16.53
CA VAL A 244 2.80 22.15 16.89
C VAL A 244 2.18 22.80 18.14
N LYS A 245 0.91 23.17 18.04
CA LYS A 245 0.08 23.66 19.17
C LYS A 245 -0.63 22.52 19.88
N GLY A 246 -1.06 21.50 19.13
CA GLY A 246 -1.79 20.35 19.64
C GLY A 246 -2.24 19.41 18.53
N PHE A 247 -3.13 18.49 18.87
CA PHE A 247 -3.67 17.49 17.95
C PHE A 247 -5.18 17.37 18.14
N ARG A 248 -5.93 17.34 17.05
CA ARG A 248 -7.36 17.07 17.07
C ARG A 248 -7.62 15.63 16.66
N ILE A 249 -8.01 14.81 17.63
CA ILE A 249 -8.43 13.43 17.43
C ILE A 249 -9.90 13.44 17.02
N LYS A 250 -10.17 13.22 15.74
CA LYS A 250 -11.54 13.15 15.21
C LYS A 250 -12.05 11.73 15.37
N THR A 251 -13.08 11.53 16.19
CA THR A 251 -13.68 10.20 16.39
C THR A 251 -15.05 10.08 15.74
N THR A 252 -15.66 8.90 15.78
CA THR A 252 -17.07 8.70 15.43
C THR A 252 -18.03 9.32 16.43
N MET A 253 -17.58 9.67 17.64
CA MET A 253 -18.41 10.23 18.72
C MET A 253 -18.19 11.72 18.99
N GLY A 254 -17.19 12.34 18.35
CA GLY A 254 -16.84 13.75 18.53
C GLY A 254 -15.33 13.98 18.42
N ASP A 255 -14.93 15.23 18.57
CA ASP A 255 -13.53 15.64 18.46
C ASP A 255 -12.93 15.85 19.86
N ILE A 256 -11.72 15.31 20.08
CA ILE A 256 -10.95 15.52 21.30
C ILE A 256 -9.67 16.25 20.90
N THR A 257 -9.36 17.37 21.53
CA THR A 257 -8.12 18.10 21.27
C THR A 257 -7.15 17.89 22.42
N ILE A 258 -5.93 17.45 22.11
CA ILE A 258 -4.86 17.23 23.08
C ILE A 258 -3.65 18.15 22.81
N ARG A 259 -2.88 18.46 23.84
CA ARG A 259 -1.52 18.99 23.73
C ARG A 259 -0.51 17.99 24.30
N LEU A 260 0.73 18.04 23.82
CA LEU A 260 1.80 17.16 24.30
C LEU A 260 2.83 17.94 25.13
N TYR A 261 3.40 17.28 26.12
CA TYR A 261 4.44 17.83 27.00
C TYR A 261 5.83 17.75 26.37
N ASN A 262 6.68 18.73 26.69
CA ASN A 262 8.05 18.79 26.17
C ASN A 262 9.04 18.01 27.05
N GLU A 263 8.65 17.78 28.29
CA GLU A 263 9.34 17.02 29.33
C GLU A 263 9.42 15.53 28.97
N THR A 264 8.55 15.05 28.07
CA THR A 264 8.56 13.69 27.52
C THR A 264 8.89 13.67 26.02
N PRO A 265 10.09 14.10 25.59
CA PRO A 265 10.38 14.37 24.17
C PRO A 265 10.29 13.12 23.29
N LYS A 266 10.71 11.95 23.79
CA LYS A 266 10.64 10.69 23.04
C LYS A 266 9.21 10.31 22.68
N PHE A 267 8.26 10.50 23.60
CA PHE A 267 6.85 10.20 23.36
C PHE A 267 6.20 11.27 22.48
N ARG A 268 6.49 12.56 22.74
CA ARG A 268 6.02 13.68 21.92
C ARG A 268 6.42 13.52 20.45
N ASP A 269 7.71 13.32 20.19
CA ASP A 269 8.25 13.24 18.84
C ASP A 269 7.79 11.97 18.12
N ASN A 270 7.65 10.87 18.86
CA ASN A 270 7.06 9.65 18.34
C ASN A 270 5.58 9.82 17.96
N PHE A 271 4.78 10.50 18.79
CA PHE A 271 3.37 10.78 18.48
C PHE A 271 3.24 11.68 17.24
N ILE A 272 4.06 12.74 17.13
CA ILE A 272 4.14 13.58 15.92
C ILE A 272 4.42 12.74 14.67
N LYS A 273 5.40 11.82 14.76
CA LYS A 273 5.75 10.91 13.66
C LYS A 273 4.56 10.02 13.28
N LEU A 274 3.93 9.34 14.24
CA LEU A 274 2.82 8.41 13.98
C LEU A 274 1.59 9.13 13.41
N VAL A 275 1.26 10.33 13.90
CA VAL A 275 0.20 11.16 13.31
C VAL A 275 0.56 11.60 11.89
N SER A 276 1.80 12.06 11.67
CA SER A 276 2.28 12.46 10.33
C SER A 276 2.27 11.30 9.33
N ASP A 277 2.36 10.06 9.83
CA ASP A 277 2.28 8.83 9.06
C ASP A 277 0.86 8.26 8.94
N GLN A 278 -0.16 8.97 9.45
CA GLN A 278 -1.56 8.53 9.44
C GLN A 278 -1.73 7.14 10.09
N PHE A 279 -0.88 6.84 11.08
CA PHE A 279 -0.87 5.53 11.74
C PHE A 279 -2.20 5.26 12.45
N TYR A 280 -2.73 6.28 13.12
CA TYR A 280 -3.93 6.22 13.97
C TYR A 280 -5.25 6.18 13.19
N ASP A 281 -5.23 6.50 11.90
CA ASP A 281 -6.44 6.52 11.08
C ASP A 281 -7.12 5.15 11.08
N SER A 282 -8.43 5.15 11.34
CA SER A 282 -9.32 3.99 11.46
C SER A 282 -9.08 3.04 12.64
N LEU A 283 -8.16 3.36 13.56
CA LEU A 283 -7.99 2.55 14.78
C LEU A 283 -9.17 2.70 15.74
N LEU A 284 -9.42 1.68 16.56
CA LEU A 284 -10.49 1.69 17.56
C LEU A 284 -10.04 2.37 18.86
N VAL A 285 -11.02 2.98 19.53
CA VAL A 285 -11.03 3.02 21.00
C VAL A 285 -11.41 1.61 21.45
N HIS A 286 -10.41 0.81 21.81
CA HIS A 286 -10.57 -0.64 21.94
C HIS A 286 -10.83 -1.08 23.39
N ARG A 287 -10.62 -0.20 24.37
CA ARG A 287 -10.90 -0.46 25.77
C ARG A 287 -11.41 0.79 26.47
N VAL A 288 -12.49 0.66 27.23
CA VAL A 288 -13.15 1.76 27.93
C VAL A 288 -13.50 1.31 29.34
N LEU A 289 -12.99 2.02 30.35
CA LEU A 289 -13.29 1.80 31.75
C LEU A 289 -13.93 3.08 32.30
N LYS A 290 -15.23 2.99 32.62
CA LYS A 290 -15.99 4.10 33.20
C LYS A 290 -15.26 4.62 34.45
N ASP A 291 -15.23 5.94 34.61
CA ASP A 291 -14.61 6.61 35.77
C ASP A 291 -13.09 6.35 35.89
N PHE A 292 -12.46 5.85 34.82
CA PHE A 292 -11.04 5.57 34.76
C PHE A 292 -10.40 6.06 33.47
N LEU A 293 -10.51 5.33 32.35
CA LEU A 293 -9.81 5.69 31.11
C LEU A 293 -10.48 5.18 29.83
N ILE A 294 -10.13 5.82 28.72
CA ILE A 294 -10.38 5.33 27.36
C ILE A 294 -9.04 5.06 26.68
N GLN A 295 -8.87 3.89 26.08
CA GLN A 295 -7.60 3.44 25.50
C GLN A 295 -7.71 3.21 23.98
N MET A 296 -6.69 3.66 23.26
CA MET A 296 -6.63 3.61 21.79
C MET A 296 -5.19 3.46 21.30
N GLY A 297 -5.00 3.41 19.98
CA GLY A 297 -3.67 3.34 19.37
C GLY A 297 -3.13 1.92 19.15
N ALA A 298 -3.96 0.89 19.31
CA ALA A 298 -3.59 -0.50 19.03
C ALA A 298 -3.64 -0.80 17.53
N ALA A 299 -2.54 -1.26 16.95
CA ALA A 299 -2.33 -1.44 15.52
C ALA A 299 -3.18 -2.55 14.90
N ASP A 300 -3.50 -3.58 15.68
CA ASP A 300 -4.36 -4.71 15.33
C ASP A 300 -5.84 -4.30 15.20
N SER A 301 -6.24 -3.16 15.76
CA SER A 301 -7.64 -2.68 15.72
C SER A 301 -8.10 -2.09 14.37
N LYS A 302 -7.18 -1.81 13.43
CA LYS A 302 -7.50 -1.04 12.21
C LYS A 302 -8.57 -1.70 11.34
N TYR A 303 -8.51 -3.01 11.21
CA TYR A 303 -9.43 -3.81 10.38
C TYR A 303 -10.16 -4.88 11.19
N ALA A 304 -10.14 -4.75 12.51
CA ALA A 304 -10.79 -5.68 13.40
C ALA A 304 -12.30 -5.67 13.16
N GLY A 305 -12.87 -6.87 13.07
CA GLY A 305 -14.29 -7.12 13.17
C GLY A 305 -14.78 -7.01 14.62
N LYS A 306 -16.08 -7.24 14.80
CA LYS A 306 -16.74 -7.14 16.11
C LYS A 306 -16.17 -8.13 17.11
N ASP A 307 -15.91 -9.37 16.71
CA ASP A 307 -15.52 -10.43 17.65
C ASP A 307 -13.99 -10.61 17.78
N ASP A 308 -13.21 -9.79 17.08
CA ASP A 308 -11.75 -9.86 17.15
C ASP A 308 -11.23 -9.33 18.51
N VAL A 309 -10.28 -10.05 19.11
CA VAL A 309 -9.54 -9.56 20.27
C VAL A 309 -8.42 -8.64 19.78
N VAL A 310 -8.40 -7.40 20.28
CA VAL A 310 -7.46 -6.34 19.88
C VAL A 310 -6.82 -5.69 21.11
N GLY A 311 -5.81 -4.84 20.92
CA GLY A 311 -5.07 -4.22 22.03
C GLY A 311 -3.71 -4.86 22.29
N TRP A 312 -3.30 -5.82 21.47
CA TRP A 312 -2.06 -6.59 21.68
C TRP A 312 -0.89 -6.13 20.82
N GLN A 313 -1.16 -5.30 19.80
CA GLN A 313 -0.13 -4.86 18.85
C GLN A 313 0.04 -3.34 18.87
N GLY A 314 1.28 -2.89 19.03
CA GLY A 314 1.71 -1.51 18.79
C GLY A 314 2.32 -1.34 17.39
N PRO A 315 3.22 -0.37 17.20
CA PRO A 315 3.90 -0.12 15.94
C PRO A 315 5.18 -0.97 15.83
N GLY A 316 5.20 -2.21 16.34
CA GLY A 316 6.39 -3.07 16.28
C GLY A 316 7.64 -2.58 17.03
N TYR A 317 7.55 -1.53 17.85
CA TYR A 317 8.60 -1.07 18.75
C TYR A 317 8.02 -0.51 20.05
N ASN A 318 8.88 -0.35 21.05
CA ASN A 318 8.55 0.20 22.36
C ASN A 318 9.46 1.39 22.71
N LEU A 319 9.02 2.21 23.66
CA LEU A 319 9.77 3.35 24.17
C LEU A 319 10.19 3.10 25.64
N PRO A 320 11.38 3.54 26.07
CA PRO A 320 11.71 3.55 27.50
C PRO A 320 10.68 4.37 28.27
N THR A 321 10.12 3.81 29.35
CA THR A 321 9.27 4.57 30.26
C THR A 321 10.07 5.75 30.82
N HIS A 322 9.44 6.93 30.81
CA HIS A 322 9.98 8.18 31.31
C HIS A 322 8.98 8.83 32.27
N ILE A 323 9.32 8.87 33.56
CA ILE A 323 8.46 9.42 34.60
C ILE A 323 8.95 10.82 34.93
N VAL A 324 8.03 11.79 34.93
CA VAL A 324 8.29 13.17 35.30
C VAL A 324 7.36 13.46 36.49
N PRO A 325 7.88 13.71 37.71
CA PRO A 325 7.03 13.82 38.90
C PRO A 325 5.92 14.88 38.83
N SER A 326 6.12 15.95 38.07
CA SER A 326 5.12 16.99 37.84
C SER A 326 4.04 16.61 36.82
N LEU A 327 4.22 15.52 36.08
CA LEU A 327 3.25 14.99 35.11
C LEU A 327 2.59 13.73 35.66
N TYR A 328 1.39 13.90 36.20
CA TYR A 328 0.63 12.87 36.91
C TYR A 328 -0.75 12.64 36.28
N HIS A 329 -1.42 11.56 36.67
CA HIS A 329 -2.63 11.05 36.03
C HIS A 329 -3.91 11.79 36.45
N LYS A 330 -3.88 13.12 36.45
CA LYS A 330 -5.09 13.95 36.59
C LYS A 330 -6.08 13.65 35.47
N ARG A 331 -7.36 13.96 35.70
CA ARG A 331 -8.40 13.93 34.67
C ARG A 331 -7.97 14.71 33.42
N GLY A 332 -8.14 14.10 32.26
CA GLY A 332 -7.69 14.60 30.96
C GLY A 332 -6.23 14.28 30.62
N ALA A 333 -5.44 13.68 31.51
CA ALA A 333 -4.07 13.27 31.19
C ALA A 333 -4.05 12.24 30.06
N VAL A 334 -3.04 12.36 29.19
CA VAL A 334 -2.75 11.44 28.07
C VAL A 334 -1.47 10.70 28.43
N ALA A 335 -1.55 9.37 28.56
CA ALA A 335 -0.43 8.57 29.00
C ALA A 335 -0.25 7.29 28.17
N ALA A 336 0.99 6.81 28.11
CA ALA A 336 1.35 5.65 27.31
C ALA A 336 0.95 4.34 27.99
N SER A 337 0.47 3.38 27.21
CA SER A 337 0.17 2.04 27.70
C SER A 337 1.45 1.20 27.78
N LYS A 338 1.52 0.24 28.70
CA LYS A 338 2.61 -0.74 28.76
C LYS A 338 2.09 -2.09 29.24
N LEU A 339 2.83 -3.16 28.92
CA LEU A 339 2.57 -4.49 29.47
C LEU A 339 2.84 -4.52 30.99
N PRO A 340 2.16 -5.41 31.73
CA PRO A 340 2.35 -5.52 33.17
C PRO A 340 3.79 -5.97 33.52
N PRO A 341 4.29 -5.68 34.73
CA PRO A 341 5.70 -5.84 35.09
C PRO A 341 6.27 -7.23 34.80
N GLU A 342 5.50 -8.29 35.01
CA GLU A 342 5.91 -9.70 34.84
C GLU A 342 6.22 -10.01 33.36
N ARG A 343 5.57 -9.29 32.43
CA ARG A 343 5.78 -9.41 30.98
C ARG A 343 6.57 -8.24 30.40
N ASN A 344 7.04 -7.33 31.26
CA ASN A 344 7.73 -6.11 30.87
C ASN A 344 8.94 -5.80 31.77
N PRO A 345 9.91 -6.72 31.89
CA PRO A 345 11.05 -6.57 32.81
C PRO A 345 11.96 -5.37 32.44
N ARG A 346 11.86 -4.86 31.21
CA ARG A 346 12.62 -3.69 30.74
C ARG A 346 11.90 -2.36 30.96
N ASN A 347 10.74 -2.38 31.62
CA ASN A 347 9.86 -1.23 31.86
C ASN A 347 9.72 -0.33 30.61
N ARG A 348 9.13 -0.89 29.56
CA ARG A 348 8.97 -0.23 28.25
C ARG A 348 7.50 0.05 27.98
N SER A 349 7.19 1.25 27.52
CA SER A 349 5.85 1.60 27.03
C SER A 349 5.67 1.20 25.58
N ASP A 350 4.44 0.84 25.21
CA ASP A 350 4.08 0.58 23.82
C ASP A 350 4.36 1.81 22.96
N GLY A 351 4.79 1.58 21.72
CA GLY A 351 5.18 2.66 20.82
C GLY A 351 4.00 3.47 20.28
N SER A 352 2.75 3.00 20.35
CA SER A 352 1.60 3.72 19.77
C SER A 352 0.36 3.74 20.65
N GLN A 353 0.19 2.76 21.54
CA GLN A 353 -0.97 2.71 22.42
C GLN A 353 -0.89 3.75 23.53
N PHE A 354 -2.00 4.47 23.72
CA PHE A 354 -2.16 5.47 24.75
C PHE A 354 -3.59 5.47 25.28
N TYR A 355 -3.77 6.04 26.46
CA TYR A 355 -5.08 6.26 27.04
C TYR A 355 -5.25 7.71 27.48
N ILE A 356 -6.51 8.10 27.60
CA ILE A 356 -6.94 9.38 28.15
C ILE A 356 -7.68 9.10 29.45
N ILE A 357 -7.28 9.78 30.53
CA ILE A 357 -7.93 9.64 31.84
C ILE A 357 -9.28 10.38 31.80
N SER A 358 -10.37 9.61 31.92
CA SER A 358 -11.66 10.16 32.35
C SER A 358 -11.58 10.40 33.87
N GLY A 359 -11.18 9.38 34.61
CA GLY A 359 -10.94 9.45 36.05
C GLY A 359 -12.18 9.71 36.89
N ARG A 360 -11.97 9.64 38.21
CA ARG A 360 -12.93 10.01 39.25
C ARG A 360 -12.27 10.87 40.32
N ARG A 361 -13.08 11.47 41.19
CA ARG A 361 -12.61 12.11 42.41
C ARG A 361 -12.28 11.07 43.47
N PHE A 362 -11.33 11.43 44.34
CA PHE A 362 -10.88 10.61 45.46
C PHE A 362 -11.11 11.35 46.78
N THR A 363 -11.35 10.60 47.85
CA THR A 363 -11.33 11.16 49.22
C THR A 363 -9.90 11.29 49.72
N HIS A 364 -9.70 12.03 50.81
CA HIS A 364 -8.37 12.12 51.43
C HIS A 364 -7.90 10.75 51.94
N ASP A 365 -8.81 9.95 52.51
CA ASP A 365 -8.52 8.59 53.00
C ASP A 365 -8.10 7.66 51.86
N GLU A 366 -8.80 7.68 50.72
CA GLU A 366 -8.40 6.88 49.55
C GLU A 366 -7.00 7.29 49.03
N LEU A 367 -6.65 8.57 49.12
CA LEU A 367 -5.31 9.03 48.75
C LEU A 367 -4.26 8.60 49.78
N ASP A 368 -4.59 8.58 51.07
CA ASP A 368 -3.71 8.05 52.13
C ASP A 368 -3.42 6.57 51.92
N GLU A 369 -4.41 5.77 51.56
CA GLU A 369 -4.25 4.35 51.23
C GLU A 369 -3.30 4.15 50.03
N ILE A 370 -3.47 4.93 48.97
CA ILE A 370 -2.59 4.84 47.79
C ILE A 370 -1.15 5.26 48.14
N GLU A 371 -0.97 6.30 48.95
CA GLU A 371 0.37 6.71 49.42
C GLU A 371 1.05 5.60 50.23
N GLN A 372 0.30 4.88 51.07
CA GLN A 372 0.80 3.74 51.82
C GLN A 372 1.18 2.57 50.92
N GLU A 373 0.29 2.17 50.00
CA GLU A 373 0.52 1.06 49.06
C GLU A 373 1.74 1.31 48.16
N LYS A 374 1.86 2.55 47.67
CA LYS A 374 2.88 2.92 46.67
C LYS A 374 4.18 3.44 47.29
N GLY A 375 4.19 3.72 48.59
CA GLY A 375 5.37 4.22 49.31
C GLY A 375 5.84 5.61 48.88
N PHE A 376 4.92 6.50 48.48
CA PHE A 376 5.23 7.91 48.17
C PHE A 376 4.18 8.86 48.74
N LYS A 377 4.45 10.17 48.74
CA LYS A 377 3.51 11.20 49.19
C LYS A 377 3.09 12.12 48.04
N PHE A 378 1.80 12.39 47.93
CA PHE A 378 1.30 13.39 46.99
C PHE A 378 1.66 14.79 47.48
N THR A 379 1.97 15.69 46.54
CA THR A 379 2.05 17.12 46.85
C THR A 379 0.67 17.67 47.21
N PRO A 380 0.58 18.78 47.96
CA PRO A 380 -0.72 19.42 48.27
C PRO A 380 -1.55 19.70 47.02
N SER A 381 -0.91 20.16 45.93
CA SER A 381 -1.58 20.43 44.66
C SER A 381 -2.09 19.16 43.96
N GLN A 382 -1.37 18.03 44.05
CA GLN A 382 -1.85 16.75 43.53
C GLN A 382 -3.09 16.27 44.31
N ARG A 383 -3.05 16.35 45.65
CA ARG A 383 -4.21 16.01 46.49
C ARG A 383 -5.42 16.87 46.17
N GLU A 384 -5.24 18.18 46.08
CA GLU A 384 -6.32 19.09 45.67
C GLU A 384 -6.87 18.72 44.30
N THR A 385 -6.01 18.41 43.32
CA THR A 385 -6.44 17.99 41.99
C THR A 385 -7.27 16.70 42.02
N TYR A 386 -6.82 15.68 42.76
CA TYR A 386 -7.52 14.39 42.83
C TYR A 386 -8.84 14.44 43.60
N THR A 387 -8.95 15.33 44.59
CA THR A 387 -10.18 15.53 45.37
C THR A 387 -11.21 16.40 44.64
N THR A 388 -10.78 17.37 43.84
CA THR A 388 -11.68 18.35 43.20
C THR A 388 -11.97 18.08 41.72
N ILE A 389 -10.96 17.68 40.93
CA ILE A 389 -11.07 17.45 39.49
C ILE A 389 -11.12 15.95 39.19
N GLY A 390 -10.33 15.17 39.93
CA GLY A 390 -10.22 13.73 39.79
C GLY A 390 -9.05 13.27 38.90
N GLY A 391 -8.92 11.96 38.72
CA GLY A 391 -7.85 11.34 37.96
C GLY A 391 -7.72 9.83 38.18
N ALA A 392 -6.49 9.33 38.14
CA ALA A 392 -6.12 7.94 38.40
C ALA A 392 -4.78 7.85 39.18
N PRO A 393 -4.75 8.30 40.44
CA PRO A 393 -3.54 8.43 41.26
C PRO A 393 -2.70 7.15 41.40
N TYR A 394 -3.33 5.98 41.37
CA TYR A 394 -2.65 4.68 41.45
C TYR A 394 -1.72 4.39 40.25
N LEU A 395 -1.87 5.11 39.12
CA LEU A 395 -0.97 5.00 37.97
C LEU A 395 0.28 5.88 38.09
N ASP A 396 0.32 6.81 39.06
CA ASP A 396 1.44 7.71 39.24
C ASP A 396 2.73 6.94 39.56
N GLY A 397 3.82 7.43 38.98
CA GLY A 397 5.13 6.78 39.06
C GLY A 397 5.33 5.58 38.12
N ASP A 398 4.26 5.03 37.53
CA ASP A 398 4.38 3.81 36.72
C ASP A 398 4.30 4.07 35.21
N TYR A 399 3.46 4.99 34.77
CA TYR A 399 3.20 5.22 33.34
C TYR A 399 3.64 6.61 32.90
N THR A 400 4.13 6.71 31.67
CA THR A 400 4.55 8.01 31.11
C THR A 400 3.33 8.82 30.69
N VAL A 401 3.05 9.89 31.44
CA VAL A 401 2.14 10.96 31.05
C VAL A 401 2.86 11.87 30.06
N PHE A 402 2.37 12.00 28.83
CA PHE A 402 3.05 12.76 27.76
C PHE A 402 2.19 13.85 27.12
N GLY A 403 0.97 14.06 27.62
CA GLY A 403 0.10 15.14 27.19
C GLY A 403 -1.16 15.28 28.04
N GLU A 404 -2.07 16.13 27.59
CA GLU A 404 -3.40 16.28 28.19
C GLU A 404 -4.43 16.75 27.18
N VAL A 405 -5.70 16.51 27.48
CA VAL A 405 -6.85 17.07 26.79
C VAL A 405 -6.98 18.56 27.10
N ILE A 406 -7.12 19.38 26.07
CA ILE A 406 -7.36 20.82 26.17
C ILE A 406 -8.77 21.22 25.71
N SER A 407 -9.50 20.32 25.04
CA SER A 407 -10.91 20.49 24.66
C SER A 407 -11.52 19.13 24.30
N GLY A 408 -12.82 18.95 24.53
CA GLY A 408 -13.53 17.70 24.23
C GLY A 408 -13.55 16.68 25.37
N MET A 409 -13.45 17.12 26.63
CA MET A 409 -13.60 16.21 27.79
C MET A 409 -15.01 15.63 27.89
N ASP A 410 -16.04 16.36 27.45
CA ASP A 410 -17.41 15.87 27.30
C ASP A 410 -17.49 14.69 26.32
N VAL A 411 -16.71 14.72 25.23
CA VAL A 411 -16.58 13.60 24.29
C VAL A 411 -15.86 12.42 24.94
N VAL A 412 -14.81 12.67 25.73
CA VAL A 412 -14.11 11.63 26.50
C VAL A 412 -15.09 10.95 27.46
N ASP A 413 -15.89 11.69 28.21
CA ASP A 413 -16.88 11.16 29.15
C ASP A 413 -17.96 10.36 28.43
N LYS A 414 -18.44 10.88 27.29
CA LYS A 414 -19.44 10.20 26.47
C LYS A 414 -18.92 8.86 25.96
N ILE A 415 -17.66 8.80 25.54
CA ILE A 415 -17.00 7.55 25.16
C ILE A 415 -16.82 6.65 26.39
N ALA A 416 -16.41 7.20 27.54
CA ALA A 416 -16.20 6.45 28.77
C ALA A 416 -17.47 5.78 29.34
N ALA A 417 -18.64 6.33 29.02
CA ALA A 417 -19.94 5.85 29.48
C ALA A 417 -20.63 4.84 28.54
N VAL A 418 -20.03 4.47 27.40
CA VAL A 418 -20.64 3.52 26.47
C VAL A 418 -20.71 2.11 27.06
N LYS A 419 -21.68 1.32 26.58
CA LYS A 419 -21.76 -0.10 26.92
C LYS A 419 -20.55 -0.84 26.36
N THR A 420 -19.98 -1.72 27.17
CA THR A 420 -18.84 -2.55 26.80
C THR A 420 -19.17 -4.04 26.94
N TYR A 421 -18.35 -4.89 26.33
CA TYR A 421 -18.37 -6.35 26.46
C TYR A 421 -16.93 -6.88 26.54
N GLY A 422 -16.78 -8.16 26.93
CA GLY A 422 -15.47 -8.83 27.02
C GLY A 422 -14.46 -8.02 27.84
N GLU A 423 -13.29 -7.75 27.27
CA GLU A 423 -12.18 -6.99 27.86
C GLU A 423 -12.43 -5.47 27.95
N ASN A 424 -13.67 -5.07 28.25
CA ASN A 424 -14.15 -3.68 28.27
C ASN A 424 -14.10 -3.00 26.89
N ARG A 425 -14.31 -3.76 25.81
CA ARG A 425 -14.41 -3.22 24.45
C ARG A 425 -15.80 -2.60 24.23
N PRO A 426 -15.93 -1.39 23.64
CA PRO A 426 -17.22 -0.82 23.27
C PRO A 426 -18.04 -1.76 22.39
N VAL A 427 -19.33 -1.96 22.71
CA VAL A 427 -20.25 -2.82 21.94
C VAL A 427 -20.40 -2.33 20.50
N ASP A 428 -20.51 -1.01 20.35
CA ASP A 428 -20.48 -0.33 19.06
C ASP A 428 -19.08 0.26 18.83
N ASP A 429 -18.49 -0.03 17.67
CA ASP A 429 -17.13 0.40 17.34
C ASP A 429 -17.00 1.93 17.35
N ILE A 430 -16.11 2.45 18.19
CA ILE A 430 -15.71 3.85 18.21
C ILE A 430 -14.36 3.97 17.52
N ARG A 431 -14.30 4.70 16.41
CA ARG A 431 -13.09 4.79 15.56
C ARG A 431 -12.50 6.19 15.57
N ILE A 432 -11.17 6.24 15.57
CA ILE A 432 -10.41 7.43 15.16
C ILE A 432 -10.57 7.56 13.65
N LYS A 433 -11.27 8.58 13.18
CA LYS A 433 -11.35 8.91 11.75
C LYS A 433 -9.98 9.34 11.25
N THR A 434 -9.40 10.32 11.96
CA THR A 434 -8.04 10.81 11.74
C THR A 434 -7.55 11.60 12.95
N ILE A 435 -6.25 11.88 13.02
CA ILE A 435 -5.67 12.84 13.96
C ILE A 435 -5.03 13.98 13.18
N GLU A 436 -5.50 15.20 13.39
CA GLU A 436 -4.99 16.40 12.71
C GLU A 436 -3.98 17.13 13.58
N ILE A 437 -2.88 17.58 12.97
CA ILE A 437 -1.90 18.44 13.65
C ILE A 437 -2.40 19.88 13.63
N ILE A 438 -2.57 20.47 14.80
CA ILE A 438 -2.88 21.90 14.96
C ILE A 438 -1.55 22.65 15.01
N LYS A 439 -1.30 23.51 14.03
CA LYS A 439 -0.10 24.35 13.98
C LYS A 439 -0.24 25.54 14.94
N LYS A 440 0.89 26.06 15.40
CA LYS A 440 0.94 27.32 16.16
C LYS A 440 0.52 28.52 15.32
#